data_AF-A0A958Y945-F1
#
_entry.id   AF-A0A958Y945-F1
#
_cell.length_a   1.000
_cell.length_b   1.000
_cell.length_c   1.000
_cell.angle_alpha   90.00
_cell.angle_beta   90.00
_cell.angle_gamma   90.00
#
_symmetry.space_group_name_H-M   'P 1'
#
loop_
_entity.id
_entity.type
_entity.pdbx_description
1 polymer ?
#
loop_
_entity_poly.entity_id
_entity_poly.type
_entity_poly.pdbx_seq_one_letter_code
_entity_poly.pdbx_strand_id
1 'polypeptide(L)'
;VSVSGSYTNFNYGYDKVVNLDGTWITNRLKGDAMAFGASYKNKIGQFNLYGDIGANISGDFDGNYVTGGATFNFTEDILIGAQINHNSHAPNYNFLLYQSDYINYNWQNSFKNVETQNLRFTFQSQKIANVSVDITSLDNYAYFARDLDSMVKPFQNDKTIAYLKVKAENEFKVGKFALHNTFIYQNVSDDNKVLNVPKFITRNTLYYTNRFFKNELLLQTGVTFNYFTEYHMNAYDPALAEFYVQTNRKYGNFPRFDFFVDGKIRTMRIFLKLEHFNASLTGYNYYSAPNYPYRDMIFRFGVVWNFFL
;
A
#
# COMPACT_ATOMS: atom_id res chain seq x y z
N VAL A 1 3.08 -26.04 15.80
CA VAL A 1 2.45 -24.87 16.45
C VAL A 1 3.57 -24.05 17.05
N SER A 2 3.55 -22.73 16.89
CA SER A 2 4.44 -21.78 17.55
C SER A 2 3.58 -20.80 18.34
N VAL A 3 4.06 -20.35 19.49
CA VAL A 3 3.37 -19.38 20.34
C VAL A 3 4.29 -18.18 20.54
N SER A 4 3.72 -16.98 20.57
CA SER A 4 4.43 -15.74 20.81
C SER A 4 3.71 -14.91 21.89
N GLY A 5 4.49 -14.11 22.60
CA GLY A 5 3.99 -13.07 23.49
C GLY A 5 4.74 -11.77 23.19
N SER A 6 4.06 -10.64 23.28
CA SER A 6 4.67 -9.32 23.12
C SER A 6 4.19 -8.36 24.20
N TYR A 7 5.07 -7.43 24.56
CA TYR A 7 4.76 -6.29 25.41
C TYR A 7 5.15 -5.03 24.62
N THR A 8 4.22 -4.09 24.53
CA THR A 8 4.43 -2.81 23.85
C THR A 8 4.15 -1.70 24.84
N ASN A 9 5.11 -0.81 25.05
CA ASN A 9 4.89 0.44 25.78
C ASN A 9 4.94 1.60 24.79
N PHE A 10 4.04 2.57 24.93
CA PHE A 10 3.97 3.73 24.04
C PHE A 10 3.82 5.03 24.82
N ASN A 11 4.38 6.09 24.24
CA ASN A 11 4.33 7.45 24.75
C ASN A 11 4.34 8.41 23.56
N TYR A 12 3.15 8.69 23.04
CA TYR A 12 2.94 9.56 21.88
C TYR A 12 2.34 10.88 22.34
N GLY A 13 2.80 12.00 21.78
CA GLY A 13 2.18 13.29 22.03
C GLY A 13 3.13 14.47 21.88
N TYR A 14 2.79 15.54 22.60
CA TYR A 14 3.32 16.88 22.43
C TYR A 14 3.74 17.46 23.79
N ASP A 15 4.61 18.47 23.76
CA ASP A 15 5.12 19.12 24.97
C ASP A 15 4.32 20.38 25.34
N LYS A 16 3.00 20.38 25.06
CA LYS A 16 2.08 21.45 25.44
C LYS A 16 0.69 20.89 25.76
N VAL A 17 -0.08 21.63 26.55
CA VAL A 17 -1.49 21.36 26.82
C VAL A 17 -2.30 22.42 26.11
N VAL A 18 -3.37 22.00 25.43
CA VAL A 18 -4.21 22.92 24.64
C VAL A 18 -5.58 23.04 25.31
N ASN A 19 -6.05 24.28 25.48
CA ASN A 19 -7.41 24.58 25.91
C ASN A 19 -8.17 25.16 24.71
N LEU A 20 -9.19 24.43 24.24
CA LEU A 20 -10.11 24.89 23.21
C LEU A 20 -11.47 25.16 23.87
N ASP A 21 -11.86 26.43 23.98
CA ASP A 21 -13.17 26.85 24.46
C ASP A 21 -13.58 26.20 25.81
N GLY A 22 -12.62 26.04 26.72
CA GLY A 22 -12.84 25.43 28.05
C GLY A 22 -12.62 23.90 28.10
N THR A 23 -12.40 23.25 26.96
CA THR A 23 -12.07 21.82 26.87
C THR A 23 -10.57 21.62 26.83
N TRP A 24 -10.03 20.85 27.78
CA TRP A 24 -8.62 20.51 27.84
C TRP A 24 -8.31 19.29 26.98
N ILE A 25 -7.33 19.42 26.09
CA ILE A 25 -6.76 18.33 25.30
C ILE A 25 -5.49 17.83 26.00
N THR A 26 -5.41 16.52 26.26
CA THR A 26 -4.21 15.92 26.85
C THR A 26 -3.00 16.14 25.97
N ASN A 27 -1.82 16.25 26.57
CA ASN A 27 -0.59 16.38 25.80
C ASN A 27 -0.05 15.04 25.30
N ARG A 28 -0.39 13.92 25.95
CA ARG A 28 0.18 12.61 25.62
C ARG A 28 -0.84 11.47 25.73
N LEU A 29 -0.73 10.53 24.80
CA LEU A 29 -1.22 9.16 24.88
C LEU A 29 -0.07 8.30 25.43
N LYS A 30 -0.23 7.82 26.66
CA LYS A 30 0.71 6.91 27.31
C LYS A 30 -0.03 5.65 27.68
N GLY A 31 0.63 4.52 27.50
CA GLY A 31 0.03 3.26 27.85
C GLY A 31 0.91 2.09 27.50
N ASP A 32 0.36 0.91 27.72
CA ASP A 32 0.97 -0.33 27.28
C ASP A 32 -0.06 -1.33 26.75
N ALA A 33 0.45 -2.40 26.15
CA ALA A 33 -0.34 -3.53 25.70
C ALA A 33 0.48 -4.81 25.80
N MET A 34 -0.13 -5.85 26.38
CA MET A 34 0.35 -7.22 26.32
C MET A 34 -0.46 -7.99 25.30
N ALA A 35 0.20 -8.70 24.39
CA ALA A 35 -0.46 -9.53 23.40
C ALA A 35 0.06 -10.96 23.42
N PHE A 36 -0.82 -11.90 23.09
CA PHE A 36 -0.47 -13.29 22.85
C PHE A 36 -0.88 -13.69 21.44
N GLY A 37 -0.05 -14.51 20.81
CA GLY A 37 -0.30 -15.05 19.49
C GLY A 37 0.07 -16.51 19.36
N ALA A 38 -0.56 -17.18 18.40
CA ALA A 38 -0.27 -18.57 18.08
C ALA A 38 -0.32 -18.76 16.57
N SER A 39 0.63 -19.53 16.04
CA SER A 39 0.71 -19.88 14.64
C SER A 39 0.77 -21.38 14.44
N TYR A 40 0.14 -21.83 13.37
CA TYR A 40 0.03 -23.22 12.99
C TYR A 40 0.35 -23.36 11.51
N LYS A 41 1.16 -24.36 11.18
CA LYS A 41 1.42 -24.79 9.82
C LYS A 41 1.41 -26.30 9.81
N ASN A 42 0.69 -26.89 8.88
CA ASN A 42 0.68 -28.34 8.69
C ASN A 42 0.38 -28.67 7.23
N LYS A 43 0.74 -29.87 6.81
CA LYS A 43 0.42 -30.41 5.50
C LYS A 43 -0.49 -31.62 5.68
N ILE A 44 -1.73 -31.52 5.19
CA ILE A 44 -2.71 -32.62 5.23
C ILE A 44 -2.94 -33.08 3.80
N GLY A 45 -2.40 -34.24 3.45
CA GLY A 45 -2.38 -34.73 2.07
C GLY A 45 -1.66 -33.75 1.14
N GLN A 46 -2.38 -33.25 0.14
CA GLN A 46 -1.86 -32.29 -0.84
C GLN A 46 -2.04 -30.82 -0.43
N PHE A 47 -2.72 -30.56 0.69
CA PHE A 47 -2.99 -29.20 1.16
C PHE A 47 -1.94 -28.76 2.18
N ASN A 48 -1.36 -27.58 1.97
CA ASN A 48 -0.60 -26.89 3.01
C ASN A 48 -1.53 -25.90 3.71
N LEU A 49 -1.79 -26.15 4.97
CA LEU A 49 -2.63 -25.34 5.84
C LEU A 49 -1.74 -24.44 6.70
N TYR A 50 -2.17 -23.21 6.88
CA TYR A 50 -1.56 -22.29 7.84
C TYR A 50 -2.62 -21.46 8.53
N GLY A 51 -2.31 -21.06 9.76
CA GLY A 51 -3.13 -20.13 10.52
C GLY A 51 -2.26 -19.34 11.49
N ASP A 52 -2.67 -18.12 11.77
CA ASP A 52 -2.04 -17.22 12.73
C ASP A 52 -3.16 -16.46 13.44
N ILE A 53 -3.12 -16.44 14.77
CA ILE A 53 -4.07 -15.69 15.59
C ILE A 53 -3.31 -14.89 16.62
N GLY A 54 -3.81 -13.73 16.97
CA GLY A 54 -3.28 -12.95 18.08
C GLY A 54 -4.28 -11.96 18.62
N ALA A 55 -4.14 -11.62 19.89
CA ALA A 55 -4.97 -10.62 20.55
C ALA A 55 -4.19 -9.92 21.66
N ASN A 56 -4.49 -8.63 21.85
CA ASN A 56 -4.14 -7.90 23.06
C ASN A 56 -5.01 -8.46 24.19
N ILE A 57 -4.37 -8.87 25.28
CA ILE A 57 -5.01 -9.48 26.44
C ILE A 57 -5.13 -8.52 27.64
N SER A 58 -4.37 -7.42 27.59
CA SER A 58 -4.33 -6.37 28.61
C SER A 58 -3.68 -5.13 28.01
N GLY A 59 -4.00 -3.95 28.55
CA GLY A 59 -3.45 -2.67 28.12
C GLY A 59 -4.52 -1.64 27.76
N ASP A 60 -4.06 -0.52 27.22
CA ASP A 60 -4.90 0.65 26.88
C ASP A 60 -5.54 0.56 25.49
N PHE A 61 -5.09 -0.38 24.64
CA PHE A 61 -5.66 -0.62 23.32
C PHE A 61 -6.04 -2.07 23.12
N ASP A 62 -7.29 -2.29 22.74
CA ASP A 62 -7.77 -3.58 22.25
C ASP A 62 -7.33 -3.79 20.80
N GLY A 63 -7.08 -5.04 20.43
CA GLY A 63 -6.78 -5.40 19.06
C GLY A 63 -6.58 -6.89 18.91
N ASN A 64 -6.93 -7.41 17.74
CA ASN A 64 -6.79 -8.82 17.45
C ASN A 64 -6.66 -9.04 15.94
N TYR A 65 -6.08 -10.17 15.57
CA TYR A 65 -6.04 -10.61 14.20
C TYR A 65 -6.19 -12.12 14.11
N VAL A 66 -6.77 -12.58 13.01
CA VAL A 66 -6.94 -13.98 12.66
C VAL A 66 -6.66 -14.12 11.17
N THR A 67 -5.70 -14.97 10.84
CA THR A 67 -5.39 -15.39 9.48
C THR A 67 -5.53 -16.90 9.41
N GLY A 68 -6.22 -17.39 8.39
CA GLY A 68 -6.33 -18.81 8.10
C GLY A 68 -6.26 -19.03 6.60
N GLY A 69 -5.51 -20.02 6.15
CA GLY A 69 -5.41 -20.28 4.72
C GLY A 69 -5.00 -21.70 4.39
N ALA A 70 -5.31 -22.07 3.16
CA ALA A 70 -4.95 -23.34 2.56
C ALA A 70 -4.38 -23.10 1.17
N THR A 71 -3.35 -23.86 0.82
CA THR A 71 -2.80 -23.89 -0.54
C THR A 71 -2.73 -25.33 -1.02
N PHE A 72 -2.86 -25.51 -2.33
CA PHE A 72 -2.86 -26.79 -3.01
C PHE A 72 -2.08 -26.67 -4.31
N ASN A 73 -1.10 -27.55 -4.50
CA ASN A 73 -0.35 -27.64 -5.74
C ASN A 73 -1.12 -28.53 -6.72
N PHE A 74 -1.87 -27.93 -7.65
CA PHE A 74 -2.64 -28.66 -8.66
C PHE A 74 -1.73 -29.35 -9.68
N THR A 75 -0.59 -28.73 -10.00
CA THR A 75 0.54 -29.34 -10.72
C THR A 75 1.85 -28.87 -10.11
N GLU A 76 3.00 -29.27 -10.67
CA GLU A 76 4.31 -28.72 -10.26
C GLU A 76 4.45 -27.21 -10.52
N ASP A 77 3.66 -26.66 -11.45
CA ASP A 77 3.68 -25.24 -11.81
C ASP A 77 2.52 -24.45 -11.19
N ILE A 78 1.37 -25.08 -10.97
CA ILE A 78 0.14 -24.39 -10.56
C ILE A 78 -0.11 -24.57 -9.06
N LEU A 79 -0.08 -23.45 -8.33
CA LEU A 79 -0.51 -23.36 -6.93
C LEU A 79 -1.83 -22.58 -6.85
N ILE A 80 -2.82 -23.15 -6.17
CA ILE A 80 -4.09 -22.52 -5.86
C ILE A 80 -4.17 -22.32 -4.34
N GLY A 81 -4.71 -21.19 -3.91
CA GLY A 81 -4.85 -20.88 -2.50
C GLY A 81 -6.09 -20.08 -2.18
N ALA A 82 -6.56 -20.23 -0.95
CA ALA A 82 -7.60 -19.41 -0.35
C ALA A 82 -7.14 -19.01 1.06
N GLN A 83 -7.41 -17.77 1.43
CA GLN A 83 -7.03 -17.20 2.72
C GLN A 83 -8.15 -16.29 3.23
N ILE A 84 -8.46 -16.42 4.51
CA ILE A 84 -9.27 -15.47 5.27
C ILE A 84 -8.36 -14.67 6.20
N ASN A 85 -8.65 -13.39 6.34
CA ASN A 85 -8.00 -12.51 7.29
C ASN A 85 -9.07 -11.67 7.99
N HIS A 86 -8.94 -11.52 9.29
CA HIS A 86 -9.64 -10.54 10.10
C HIS A 86 -8.60 -9.79 10.92
N ASN A 87 -8.71 -8.47 10.99
CA ASN A 87 -7.83 -7.62 11.77
C ASN A 87 -8.65 -6.47 12.36
N SER A 88 -8.58 -6.30 13.68
CA SER A 88 -9.20 -5.20 14.43
C SER A 88 -8.10 -4.47 15.18
N HIS A 89 -7.93 -3.18 14.93
CA HIS A 89 -6.92 -2.38 15.60
C HIS A 89 -7.37 -0.95 15.80
N ALA A 90 -6.87 -0.30 16.85
CA ALA A 90 -7.10 1.12 17.07
C ALA A 90 -6.56 1.97 15.91
N PRO A 91 -7.23 3.07 15.53
CA PRO A 91 -6.67 4.01 14.56
C PRO A 91 -5.29 4.52 14.98
N ASN A 92 -4.48 4.91 13.99
CA ASN A 92 -3.15 5.46 14.26
C ASN A 92 -3.24 6.68 15.20
N TYR A 93 -2.18 6.92 15.97
CA TYR A 93 -2.19 7.93 17.03
C TYR A 93 -2.52 9.35 16.54
N ASN A 94 -2.15 9.72 15.32
CA ASN A 94 -2.49 11.01 14.70
C ASN A 94 -4.02 11.22 14.54
N PHE A 95 -4.82 10.15 14.39
CA PHE A 95 -6.28 10.24 14.43
C PHE A 95 -6.81 10.46 15.84
N LEU A 96 -6.12 9.92 16.86
CA LEU A 96 -6.55 9.95 18.25
C LEU A 96 -6.12 11.21 19.00
N LEU A 97 -4.93 11.73 18.73
CA LEU A 97 -4.39 12.92 19.35
C LEU A 97 -3.53 13.69 18.34
N TYR A 98 -3.80 14.98 18.20
CA TYR A 98 -2.92 15.88 17.47
C TYR A 98 -2.99 17.27 18.10
N GLN A 99 -1.85 17.95 18.13
CA GLN A 99 -1.78 19.33 18.60
C GLN A 99 -0.93 20.21 17.70
N SER A 100 -1.38 21.44 17.51
CA SER A 100 -0.76 22.46 16.69
C SER A 100 -1.02 23.86 17.26
N ASP A 101 -0.21 24.85 16.88
CA ASP A 101 -0.44 26.24 17.26
C ASP A 101 -1.66 26.83 16.54
N TYR A 102 -2.07 26.20 15.44
CA TYR A 102 -3.34 26.51 14.78
C TYR A 102 -4.50 25.90 15.58
N ILE A 103 -5.35 26.75 16.16
CA ILE A 103 -6.49 26.39 17.02
C ILE A 103 -7.30 25.21 16.44
N ASN A 104 -7.62 25.26 15.14
CA ASN A 104 -8.46 24.27 14.47
C ASN A 104 -7.80 22.92 14.17
N TYR A 105 -6.49 22.79 14.42
CA TYR A 105 -5.71 21.56 14.24
C TYR A 105 -5.28 20.99 15.59
N ASN A 106 -6.25 20.90 16.51
CA ASN A 106 -6.07 20.29 17.82
C ASN A 106 -7.28 19.40 18.09
N TRP A 107 -7.04 18.13 18.41
CA TRP A 107 -8.11 17.19 18.72
C TRP A 107 -7.64 16.08 19.64
N GLN A 108 -8.59 15.51 20.36
CA GLN A 108 -8.47 14.23 21.04
C GLN A 108 -9.73 13.41 20.77
N ASN A 109 -9.61 12.31 20.05
CA ASN A 109 -10.71 11.46 19.63
C ASN A 109 -10.69 10.12 20.34
N SER A 110 -11.88 9.56 20.55
CA SER A 110 -12.09 8.20 21.05
C SER A 110 -12.78 7.38 19.96
N PHE A 111 -12.04 7.04 18.92
CA PHE A 111 -12.55 6.25 17.80
C PHE A 111 -12.58 4.75 18.14
N LYS A 112 -13.49 4.03 17.49
CA LYS A 112 -13.55 2.57 17.54
C LYS A 112 -12.37 1.97 16.78
N ASN A 113 -12.08 0.70 17.02
CA ASN A 113 -11.14 -0.03 16.17
C ASN A 113 -11.60 -0.07 14.72
N VAL A 114 -10.65 0.13 13.81
CA VAL A 114 -10.82 -0.15 12.39
C VAL A 114 -10.79 -1.66 12.22
N GLU A 115 -11.86 -2.22 11.65
CA GLU A 115 -11.92 -3.65 11.36
C GLU A 115 -11.78 -3.90 9.88
N THR A 116 -10.90 -4.84 9.53
CA THR A 116 -10.66 -5.29 8.17
C THR A 116 -10.89 -6.79 8.08
N GLN A 117 -11.84 -7.20 7.25
CA GLN A 117 -12.09 -8.59 6.92
C GLN A 117 -11.77 -8.81 5.45
N ASN A 118 -10.96 -9.80 5.11
CA ASN A 118 -10.51 -10.03 3.75
C ASN A 118 -10.57 -11.53 3.41
N LEU A 119 -11.19 -11.83 2.28
CA LEU A 119 -11.15 -13.13 1.63
C LEU A 119 -10.29 -13.00 0.37
N ARG A 120 -9.20 -13.77 0.33
CA ARG A 120 -8.24 -13.78 -0.76
C ARG A 120 -8.22 -15.14 -1.45
N PHE A 121 -8.33 -15.13 -2.78
CA PHE A 121 -8.05 -16.28 -3.63
C PHE A 121 -6.77 -16.01 -4.43
N THR A 122 -5.92 -17.03 -4.55
CA THR A 122 -4.66 -16.93 -5.28
C THR A 122 -4.53 -18.08 -6.27
N PHE A 123 -4.10 -17.75 -7.48
CA PHE A 123 -3.62 -18.68 -8.50
C PHE A 123 -2.19 -18.25 -8.86
N GLN A 124 -1.24 -19.15 -8.80
CA GLN A 124 0.16 -18.88 -9.13
C GLN A 124 0.63 -19.91 -10.16
N SER A 125 1.27 -19.43 -11.23
CA SER A 125 1.86 -20.24 -12.28
C SER A 125 3.02 -19.48 -12.90
N GLN A 126 4.18 -20.14 -13.01
CA GLN A 126 5.35 -19.53 -13.65
C GLN A 126 5.19 -19.46 -15.17
N LYS A 127 4.33 -20.30 -15.75
CA LYS A 127 4.09 -20.37 -17.20
C LYS A 127 2.92 -19.52 -17.68
N ILE A 128 1.92 -19.30 -16.85
CA ILE A 128 0.65 -18.66 -17.23
C ILE A 128 0.55 -17.25 -16.66
N ALA A 129 0.37 -17.12 -15.34
CA ALA A 129 0.19 -15.86 -14.64
C ALA A 129 0.07 -16.10 -13.13
N ASN A 130 0.34 -15.05 -12.36
CA ASN A 130 -0.05 -14.94 -10.96
C ASN A 130 -1.29 -14.06 -10.86
N VAL A 131 -2.40 -14.61 -10.35
CA VAL A 131 -3.66 -13.90 -10.19
C VAL A 131 -4.09 -13.95 -8.72
N SER A 132 -4.52 -12.82 -8.18
CA SER A 132 -5.15 -12.75 -6.87
C SER A 132 -6.44 -11.96 -6.91
N VAL A 133 -7.47 -12.46 -6.22
CA VAL A 133 -8.73 -11.77 -5.99
C VAL A 133 -8.88 -11.54 -4.50
N ASP A 134 -9.12 -10.30 -4.12
CA ASP A 134 -9.31 -9.84 -2.75
C ASP A 134 -10.72 -9.23 -2.62
N ILE A 135 -11.52 -9.76 -1.71
CA ILE A 135 -12.83 -9.23 -1.33
C ILE A 135 -12.68 -8.77 0.12
N THR A 136 -12.77 -7.46 0.35
CA THR A 136 -12.46 -6.84 1.64
C THR A 136 -13.67 -6.07 2.15
N SER A 137 -14.00 -6.24 3.43
CA SER A 137 -14.91 -5.40 4.19
C SER A 137 -14.11 -4.55 5.16
N LEU A 138 -14.36 -3.24 5.19
CA LEU A 138 -13.74 -2.31 6.14
C LEU A 138 -14.84 -1.63 6.97
N ASP A 139 -14.80 -1.84 8.28
CA ASP A 139 -15.71 -1.22 9.23
C ASP A 139 -14.98 -0.17 10.06
N ASN A 140 -15.69 0.89 10.44
CA ASN A 140 -15.14 2.01 11.23
C ASN A 140 -13.87 2.62 10.58
N TYR A 141 -13.82 2.72 9.25
CA TYR A 141 -12.65 3.21 8.54
C TYR A 141 -12.30 4.66 8.96
N ALA A 142 -11.10 4.88 9.51
CA ALA A 142 -10.63 6.20 9.90
C ALA A 142 -10.00 6.93 8.71
N TYR A 143 -10.38 8.19 8.48
CA TYR A 143 -9.93 9.00 7.34
C TYR A 143 -9.89 10.48 7.71
N PHE A 144 -9.04 11.27 7.03
CA PHE A 144 -9.09 12.72 7.13
C PHE A 144 -10.01 13.30 6.06
N ALA A 145 -10.78 14.32 6.39
CA ALA A 145 -11.59 15.08 5.45
C ALA A 145 -11.69 16.55 5.88
N ARG A 146 -12.16 17.42 4.98
CA ARG A 146 -12.48 18.80 5.36
C ARG A 146 -13.81 18.85 6.11
N ASP A 147 -13.82 19.53 7.25
CA ASP A 147 -15.04 19.87 7.97
C ASP A 147 -15.77 21.06 7.32
N LEU A 148 -16.86 21.51 7.94
CA LEU A 148 -17.68 22.63 7.45
C LEU A 148 -16.89 23.95 7.35
N ASP A 149 -15.87 24.12 8.17
CA ASP A 149 -14.97 25.29 8.16
C ASP A 149 -13.80 25.11 7.17
N SER A 150 -13.90 24.09 6.30
CA SER A 150 -12.88 23.71 5.31
C SER A 150 -11.56 23.27 5.92
N MET A 151 -11.50 22.93 7.21
CA MET A 151 -10.29 22.49 7.90
C MET A 151 -10.19 20.97 7.88
N VAL A 152 -8.98 20.44 7.76
CA VAL A 152 -8.78 18.99 7.71
C VAL A 152 -8.76 18.41 9.12
N LYS A 153 -9.67 17.49 9.39
CA LYS A 153 -9.81 16.79 10.67
C LYS A 153 -10.02 15.29 10.45
N PRO A 154 -9.69 14.46 11.44
CA PRO A 154 -9.95 13.03 11.39
C PRO A 154 -11.43 12.73 11.61
N PHE A 155 -11.95 11.76 10.86
CA PHE A 155 -13.30 11.22 10.95
C PHE A 155 -13.25 9.70 10.92
N GLN A 156 -14.35 9.07 11.33
CA GLN A 156 -14.52 7.63 11.25
C GLN A 156 -15.80 7.31 10.49
N ASN A 157 -15.69 6.40 9.52
CA ASN A 157 -16.81 6.00 8.68
C ASN A 157 -17.81 5.18 9.50
N ASP A 158 -19.09 5.53 9.44
CA ASP A 158 -20.17 4.85 10.15
C ASP A 158 -20.77 3.67 9.35
N LYS A 159 -20.39 3.56 8.08
CA LYS A 159 -20.82 2.50 7.17
C LYS A 159 -19.66 1.61 6.75
N THR A 160 -19.98 0.35 6.50
CA THR A 160 -19.07 -0.65 5.95
C THR A 160 -18.68 -0.30 4.52
N ILE A 161 -17.38 -0.36 4.22
CA ILE A 161 -16.85 -0.24 2.85
C ILE A 161 -16.60 -1.65 2.32
N ALA A 162 -17.19 -1.99 1.17
CA ALA A 162 -16.86 -3.21 0.45
C ALA A 162 -15.89 -2.90 -0.69
N TYR A 163 -14.77 -3.62 -0.74
CA TYR A 163 -13.67 -3.39 -1.68
C TYR A 163 -13.24 -4.68 -2.37
N LEU A 164 -13.44 -4.72 -3.69
CA LEU A 164 -12.96 -5.77 -4.57
C LEU A 164 -11.67 -5.32 -5.25
N LYS A 165 -10.64 -6.16 -5.20
CA LYS A 165 -9.39 -5.99 -5.94
C LYS A 165 -9.02 -7.27 -6.67
N VAL A 166 -8.81 -7.16 -7.97
CA VAL A 166 -8.28 -8.23 -8.82
C VAL A 166 -6.92 -7.80 -9.31
N LYS A 167 -5.89 -8.61 -9.07
CA LYS A 167 -4.53 -8.36 -9.55
C LYS A 167 -4.09 -9.52 -10.41
N ALA A 168 -3.55 -9.24 -11.58
CA ALA A 168 -2.98 -10.22 -12.48
C ALA A 168 -1.57 -9.77 -12.89
N GLU A 169 -0.61 -10.68 -12.78
CA GLU A 169 0.78 -10.48 -13.14
C GLU A 169 1.24 -11.61 -14.05
N ASN A 170 2.00 -11.27 -15.09
CA ASN A 170 2.57 -12.26 -15.99
C ASN A 170 3.86 -11.74 -16.60
N GLU A 171 4.79 -12.65 -16.88
CA GLU A 171 6.02 -12.37 -17.60
C GLU A 171 6.15 -13.31 -18.81
N PHE A 172 6.00 -12.74 -20.00
CA PHE A 172 6.22 -13.46 -21.25
C PHE A 172 7.66 -13.29 -21.70
N LYS A 173 8.40 -14.38 -21.86
CA LYS A 173 9.79 -14.37 -22.36
C LYS A 173 9.88 -15.03 -23.73
N VAL A 174 10.47 -14.33 -24.69
CA VAL A 174 10.77 -14.84 -26.03
C VAL A 174 12.21 -14.49 -26.39
N GLY A 175 13.08 -15.51 -26.35
CA GLY A 175 14.52 -15.33 -26.56
C GLY A 175 15.14 -14.40 -25.51
N LYS A 176 15.68 -13.27 -25.97
CA LYS A 176 16.31 -12.24 -25.12
C LYS A 176 15.34 -11.13 -24.68
N PHE A 177 14.10 -11.18 -25.17
CA PHE A 177 13.07 -10.20 -24.84
C PHE A 177 12.11 -10.75 -23.80
N ALA A 178 11.63 -9.87 -22.94
CA ALA A 178 10.65 -10.17 -21.93
C ALA A 178 9.65 -9.03 -21.81
N LEU A 179 8.38 -9.38 -21.63
CA LEU A 179 7.30 -8.45 -21.38
C LEU A 179 6.65 -8.82 -20.04
N HIS A 180 6.94 -8.01 -19.02
CA HIS A 180 6.36 -8.14 -17.69
C HIS A 180 5.14 -7.24 -17.57
N ASN A 181 3.97 -7.82 -17.33
CA ASN A 181 2.69 -7.10 -17.26
C ASN A 181 2.10 -7.25 -15.86
N THR A 182 1.57 -6.15 -15.35
CA THR A 182 0.78 -6.10 -14.12
C THR A 182 -0.49 -5.34 -14.41
N PHE A 183 -1.63 -5.94 -14.05
CA PHE A 183 -2.95 -5.35 -14.16
C PHE A 183 -3.63 -5.41 -12.80
N ILE A 184 -4.26 -4.31 -12.40
CA ILE A 184 -5.06 -4.24 -11.17
C ILE A 184 -6.40 -3.63 -11.55
N TYR A 185 -7.48 -4.35 -11.26
CA TYR A 185 -8.85 -3.85 -11.29
C TYR A 185 -9.36 -3.68 -9.87
N GLN A 186 -10.06 -2.59 -9.61
CA GLN A 186 -10.56 -2.23 -8.27
C GLN A 186 -12.00 -1.74 -8.38
N ASN A 187 -12.84 -2.17 -7.44
CA ASN A 187 -14.18 -1.64 -7.27
C ASN A 187 -14.46 -1.42 -5.78
N VAL A 188 -14.96 -0.24 -5.44
CA VAL A 188 -15.26 0.15 -4.06
C VAL A 188 -16.75 0.51 -4.00
N SER A 189 -17.48 -0.16 -3.12
CA SER A 189 -18.80 0.24 -2.69
C SER A 189 -18.65 0.93 -1.33
N ASP A 190 -18.77 2.25 -1.36
CA ASP A 190 -18.60 3.12 -0.20
C ASP A 190 -19.59 4.28 -0.31
N ASP A 191 -20.64 4.23 0.51
CA ASP A 191 -21.72 5.22 0.53
C ASP A 191 -21.19 6.64 0.81
N ASN A 192 -20.19 6.74 1.68
CA ASN A 192 -19.62 8.01 2.13
C ASN A 192 -18.44 8.46 1.25
N LYS A 193 -18.01 7.63 0.28
CA LYS A 193 -16.98 7.94 -0.73
C LYS A 193 -15.64 8.38 -0.12
N VAL A 194 -15.20 7.68 0.90
CA VAL A 194 -13.98 7.97 1.67
C VAL A 194 -12.78 7.15 1.19
N LEU A 195 -13.00 5.98 0.59
CA LEU A 195 -11.92 5.17 0.01
C LEU A 195 -11.77 5.44 -1.50
N ASN A 196 -10.85 6.35 -1.82
CA ASN A 196 -10.57 6.72 -3.20
C ASN A 196 -9.44 5.90 -3.83
N VAL A 197 -9.78 5.09 -4.84
CA VAL A 197 -8.80 4.31 -5.62
C VAL A 197 -9.09 4.40 -7.12
N PRO A 198 -8.07 4.31 -7.99
CA PRO A 198 -8.29 4.18 -9.43
C PRO A 198 -8.91 2.83 -9.76
N LYS A 199 -9.91 2.82 -10.65
CA LYS A 199 -10.60 1.60 -11.08
C LYS A 199 -9.69 0.61 -11.78
N PHE A 200 -8.71 1.11 -12.54
CA PHE A 200 -7.74 0.28 -13.24
C PHE A 200 -6.34 0.87 -13.14
N ILE A 201 -5.35 0.01 -12.89
CA ILE A 201 -3.92 0.33 -12.90
C ILE A 201 -3.23 -0.72 -13.77
N THR A 202 -2.30 -0.29 -14.62
CA THR A 202 -1.43 -1.20 -15.35
C THR A 202 0.01 -0.71 -15.37
N ARG A 203 0.92 -1.67 -15.31
CA ARG A 203 2.36 -1.47 -15.48
C ARG A 203 2.88 -2.56 -16.40
N ASN A 204 3.47 -2.17 -17.52
CA ASN A 204 4.00 -3.10 -18.52
C ASN A 204 5.45 -2.72 -18.80
N THR A 205 6.37 -3.66 -18.64
CA THR A 205 7.80 -3.45 -18.88
C THR A 205 8.26 -4.39 -19.98
N LEU A 206 8.55 -3.81 -21.15
CA LEU A 206 9.20 -4.52 -22.23
C LEU A 206 10.71 -4.30 -22.08
N TYR A 207 11.46 -5.39 -21.95
CA TYR A 207 12.89 -5.31 -21.76
C TYR A 207 13.64 -6.39 -22.52
N TYR A 208 14.88 -6.08 -22.85
CA TYR A 208 15.85 -6.94 -23.48
C TYR A 208 16.98 -7.23 -22.51
N THR A 209 17.34 -8.49 -22.34
CA THR A 209 18.45 -8.92 -21.48
C THR A 209 19.44 -9.73 -22.29
N ASN A 210 20.72 -9.34 -22.25
CA ASN A 210 21.78 -10.09 -22.91
C ASN A 210 23.13 -9.96 -22.20
N ARG A 211 24.01 -10.91 -22.48
CA ARG A 211 25.40 -10.87 -22.06
C ARG A 211 26.30 -10.41 -23.20
N PHE A 212 27.24 -9.51 -22.90
CA PHE A 212 28.23 -8.95 -23.81
C PHE A 212 29.65 -9.16 -23.27
N PHE A 213 30.66 -8.90 -24.12
CA PHE A 213 32.09 -9.00 -23.76
C PHE A 213 32.46 -10.36 -23.12
N LYS A 214 32.22 -11.46 -23.85
CA LYS A 214 32.48 -12.83 -23.36
C LYS A 214 31.81 -13.14 -22.00
N ASN A 215 30.58 -12.66 -21.81
CA ASN A 215 29.75 -12.84 -20.62
C ASN A 215 30.11 -12.01 -19.37
N GLU A 216 31.04 -11.06 -19.48
CA GLU A 216 31.44 -10.17 -18.36
C GLU A 216 30.42 -9.07 -18.07
N LEU A 217 29.70 -8.58 -19.08
CA LEU A 217 28.63 -7.59 -18.91
C LEU A 217 27.26 -8.25 -19.09
N LEU A 218 26.44 -8.24 -18.04
CA LEU A 218 25.01 -8.47 -18.16
C LEU A 218 24.32 -7.13 -18.37
N LEU A 219 23.77 -6.91 -19.56
CA LEU A 219 23.00 -5.71 -19.91
C LEU A 219 21.52 -6.04 -19.92
N GLN A 220 20.73 -5.17 -19.31
CA GLN A 220 19.28 -5.14 -19.43
C GLN A 220 18.84 -3.73 -19.79
N THR A 221 17.98 -3.59 -20.79
CA THR A 221 17.43 -2.28 -21.17
C THR A 221 15.99 -2.44 -21.62
N GLY A 222 15.17 -1.42 -21.41
CA GLY A 222 13.76 -1.50 -21.75
C GLY A 222 13.00 -0.22 -21.52
N VAL A 223 11.70 -0.34 -21.76
CA VAL A 223 10.71 0.71 -21.53
C VAL A 223 9.64 0.19 -20.58
N THR A 224 9.31 0.98 -19.57
CA THR A 224 8.19 0.74 -18.68
C THR A 224 7.06 1.71 -18.99
N PHE A 225 5.91 1.17 -19.35
CA PHE A 225 4.64 1.87 -19.43
C PHE A 225 3.88 1.76 -18.10
N ASN A 226 3.42 2.88 -17.55
CA ASN A 226 2.55 2.95 -16.37
C ASN A 226 1.30 3.78 -16.69
N TYR A 227 0.14 3.30 -16.25
CA TYR A 227 -1.13 3.99 -16.42
C TYR A 227 -2.10 3.65 -15.30
N PHE A 228 -2.92 4.62 -14.91
CA PHE A 228 -4.07 4.39 -14.06
C PHE A 228 -5.22 5.29 -14.49
N THR A 229 -6.45 4.80 -14.34
CA THR A 229 -7.65 5.55 -14.66
C THR A 229 -7.83 6.72 -13.71
N GLU A 230 -8.39 7.83 -14.18
CA GLU A 230 -8.71 8.96 -13.33
C GLU A 230 -9.65 8.59 -12.17
N TYR A 231 -9.41 9.21 -11.02
CA TYR A 231 -10.19 9.02 -9.81
C TYR A 231 -10.05 10.23 -8.88
N HIS A 232 -10.84 10.27 -7.82
CA HIS A 232 -10.80 11.34 -6.83
C HIS A 232 -9.57 11.19 -5.92
N MET A 233 -8.37 11.52 -6.41
CA MET A 233 -7.14 11.48 -5.60
C MET A 233 -7.31 12.26 -4.30
N ASN A 234 -6.86 11.68 -3.18
CA ASN A 234 -6.83 12.40 -1.91
C ASN A 234 -5.90 13.62 -2.03
N ALA A 235 -6.35 14.75 -1.48
CA ALA A 235 -5.57 15.97 -1.39
C ALA A 235 -4.61 15.90 -0.21
N TYR A 236 -3.55 16.70 -0.25
CA TYR A 236 -2.53 16.73 0.81
C TYR A 236 -2.65 18.02 1.60
N ASP A 237 -2.77 17.89 2.92
CA ASP A 237 -2.69 19.00 3.88
C ASP A 237 -1.24 19.10 4.40
N PRO A 238 -0.49 20.15 4.01
CA PRO A 238 0.90 20.30 4.43
C PRO A 238 1.08 20.69 5.89
N ALA A 239 0.06 21.26 6.54
CA ALA A 239 0.13 21.60 7.97
C ALA A 239 0.06 20.34 8.83
N LEU A 240 -0.73 19.35 8.42
CA LEU A 240 -0.81 18.04 9.05
C LEU A 240 0.23 17.04 8.54
N ALA A 241 0.77 17.29 7.36
CA ALA A 241 1.50 16.30 6.57
C ALA A 241 0.68 15.03 6.26
N GLU A 242 -0.63 15.18 6.09
CA GLU A 242 -1.59 14.08 5.89
C GLU A 242 -2.37 14.19 4.60
N PHE A 243 -2.80 13.04 4.07
CA PHE A 243 -3.76 12.99 2.96
C PHE A 243 -5.19 13.01 3.48
N TYR A 244 -6.04 13.81 2.84
CA TYR A 244 -7.45 13.91 3.15
C TYR A 244 -8.33 13.64 1.93
N VAL A 245 -9.51 13.08 2.19
CA VAL A 245 -10.52 12.72 1.21
C VAL A 245 -11.09 13.98 0.58
N GLN A 246 -11.19 13.97 -0.75
CA GLN A 246 -11.93 14.95 -1.53
C GLN A 246 -12.66 14.23 -2.66
N THR A 247 -13.84 14.71 -3.03
CA THR A 247 -14.66 14.12 -4.11
C THR A 247 -15.02 15.15 -5.19
N ASN A 248 -14.35 16.31 -5.20
CA ASN A 248 -14.64 17.44 -6.08
C ASN A 248 -14.07 17.25 -7.49
N ARG A 249 -12.84 16.74 -7.61
CA ARG A 249 -12.14 16.62 -8.91
C ARG A 249 -11.42 15.29 -9.05
N LYS A 250 -11.43 14.75 -10.28
CA LYS A 250 -10.67 13.55 -10.65
C LYS A 250 -9.31 13.93 -11.26
N TYR A 251 -8.33 13.07 -11.02
CA TYR A 251 -6.96 13.18 -11.53
C TYR A 251 -6.50 11.80 -11.99
N GLY A 252 -5.70 11.73 -13.06
CA GLY A 252 -5.20 10.48 -13.65
C GLY A 252 -5.33 10.50 -15.17
N ASN A 253 -5.50 9.31 -15.78
CA ASN A 253 -5.60 9.14 -17.24
C ASN A 253 -4.36 9.64 -18.03
N PHE A 254 -3.19 9.76 -17.40
CA PHE A 254 -1.97 10.14 -18.10
C PHE A 254 -1.04 8.92 -18.26
N PRO A 255 -0.70 8.52 -19.49
CA PRO A 255 0.27 7.45 -19.72
C PRO A 255 1.68 7.94 -19.38
N ARG A 256 2.47 7.11 -18.71
CA ARG A 256 3.87 7.41 -18.39
C ARG A 256 4.78 6.35 -18.96
N PHE A 257 5.83 6.78 -19.63
CA PHE A 257 6.88 5.93 -20.16
C PHE A 257 8.22 6.29 -19.52
N ASP A 258 8.87 5.28 -18.96
CA ASP A 258 10.24 5.35 -18.46
C ASP A 258 11.13 4.51 -19.36
N PHE A 259 12.32 5.00 -19.70
CA PHE A 259 13.37 4.21 -20.34
C PHE A 259 14.47 3.89 -19.33
N PHE A 260 15.05 2.70 -19.41
CA PHE A 260 16.14 2.31 -18.50
C PHE A 260 17.22 1.47 -19.19
N VAL A 261 18.42 1.56 -18.63
CA VAL A 261 19.59 0.74 -18.97
C VAL A 261 20.28 0.34 -17.68
N ASP A 262 20.38 -0.96 -17.44
CA ASP A 262 21.08 -1.57 -16.31
C ASP A 262 22.23 -2.44 -16.83
N GLY A 263 23.44 -2.20 -16.36
CA GLY A 263 24.63 -2.99 -16.68
C GLY A 263 25.26 -3.54 -15.41
N LYS A 264 25.51 -4.85 -15.36
CA LYS A 264 26.27 -5.49 -14.27
C LYS A 264 27.56 -6.10 -14.80
N ILE A 265 28.69 -5.65 -14.26
CA ILE A 265 30.04 -6.17 -14.52
C ILE A 265 30.59 -6.67 -13.19
N ARG A 266 30.72 -7.99 -13.03
CA ARG A 266 31.16 -8.63 -11.77
C ARG A 266 30.34 -8.12 -10.56
N THR A 267 30.96 -7.35 -9.67
CA THR A 267 30.34 -6.77 -8.47
C THR A 267 29.86 -5.32 -8.65
N MET A 268 30.14 -4.71 -9.79
CA MET A 268 29.69 -3.36 -10.14
C MET A 268 28.38 -3.41 -10.92
N ARG A 269 27.43 -2.56 -10.54
CA ARG A 269 26.17 -2.31 -11.25
C ARG A 269 26.09 -0.83 -11.60
N ILE A 270 25.83 -0.54 -12.85
CA ILE A 270 25.60 0.81 -13.36
C ILE A 270 24.17 0.85 -13.86
N PHE A 271 23.42 1.89 -13.52
CA PHE A 271 22.07 2.08 -14.03
C PHE A 271 21.84 3.51 -14.50
N LEU A 272 21.03 3.64 -15.53
CA LEU A 272 20.54 4.88 -16.09
C LEU A 272 19.03 4.75 -16.27
N LYS A 273 18.28 5.77 -15.84
CA LYS A 273 16.83 5.82 -16.02
C LYS A 273 16.40 7.20 -16.50
N LEU A 274 15.64 7.24 -17.59
CA LEU A 274 14.95 8.43 -18.08
C LEU A 274 13.47 8.28 -17.75
N GLU A 275 13.04 8.93 -16.67
CA GLU A 275 11.67 8.84 -16.16
C GLU A 275 10.76 9.80 -16.91
N HIS A 276 9.53 9.36 -17.18
CA HIS A 276 8.47 10.19 -17.77
C HIS A 276 8.92 10.94 -19.04
N PHE A 277 9.66 10.27 -19.93
CA PHE A 277 10.25 10.92 -21.11
C PHE A 277 9.21 11.46 -22.10
N ASN A 278 7.96 11.00 -21.99
CA ASN A 278 6.82 11.47 -22.78
C ASN A 278 6.08 12.67 -22.17
N ALA A 279 6.57 13.26 -21.07
CA ALA A 279 5.88 14.32 -20.33
C ALA A 279 5.43 15.51 -21.21
N SER A 280 6.25 15.91 -22.18
CA SER A 280 5.94 17.00 -23.11
C SER A 280 4.87 16.65 -24.16
N LEU A 281 4.62 15.35 -24.40
CA LEU A 281 3.72 14.86 -25.45
C LEU A 281 2.27 14.69 -24.98
N THR A 282 2.06 14.57 -23.67
CA THR A 282 0.75 14.24 -23.07
C THR A 282 0.06 15.42 -22.38
N GLY A 283 0.64 16.62 -22.47
CA GLY A 283 0.20 17.80 -21.75
C GLY A 283 0.56 17.76 -20.25
N TYR A 284 0.68 18.94 -19.63
CA TYR A 284 1.11 19.11 -18.24
C TYR A 284 -0.04 18.91 -17.22
N ASN A 285 -0.82 17.85 -17.39
CA ASN A 285 -1.99 17.53 -16.55
C ASN A 285 -1.75 16.32 -15.62
N TYR A 286 -0.49 16.04 -15.29
CA TYR A 286 -0.09 14.96 -14.40
C TYR A 286 0.06 15.46 -12.96
N TYR A 287 -0.59 14.78 -12.01
CA TYR A 287 -0.63 15.16 -10.60
C TYR A 287 -0.32 13.95 -9.71
N SER A 288 0.42 14.18 -8.63
CA SER A 288 0.59 13.21 -7.54
C SER A 288 -0.52 13.33 -6.50
N ALA A 289 -1.09 14.53 -6.37
CA ALA A 289 -2.25 14.84 -5.55
C ALA A 289 -2.89 16.15 -6.08
N PRO A 290 -4.15 16.46 -5.74
CA PRO A 290 -4.76 17.77 -6.01
C PRO A 290 -3.82 18.93 -5.67
N ASN A 291 -3.55 19.82 -6.63
CA ASN A 291 -2.62 20.95 -6.55
C ASN A 291 -1.12 20.60 -6.39
N TYR A 292 -0.74 19.33 -6.51
CA TYR A 292 0.65 18.87 -6.51
C TYR A 292 0.97 18.22 -7.86
N PRO A 293 1.60 18.94 -8.81
CA PRO A 293 1.96 18.38 -10.09
C PRO A 293 2.95 17.21 -9.90
N TYR A 294 2.79 16.18 -10.71
CA TYR A 294 3.79 15.12 -10.80
C TYR A 294 5.05 15.67 -11.49
N ARG A 295 6.17 14.96 -11.36
CA ARG A 295 7.44 15.40 -11.92
C ARG A 295 7.46 15.25 -13.45
N ASP A 296 8.05 16.24 -14.12
CA ASP A 296 8.41 16.20 -15.53
C ASP A 296 9.49 15.13 -15.79
N MET A 297 10.04 15.11 -17.00
CA MET A 297 11.12 14.19 -17.37
C MET A 297 12.33 14.35 -16.43
N ILE A 298 12.80 13.24 -15.87
CA ILE A 298 13.98 13.21 -14.99
C ILE A 298 14.98 12.18 -15.49
N PHE A 299 16.25 12.61 -15.59
CA PHE A 299 17.37 11.71 -15.80
C PHE A 299 17.98 11.29 -14.45
N ARG A 300 18.15 9.99 -14.25
CA ARG A 300 18.82 9.41 -13.08
C ARG A 300 19.94 8.49 -13.53
N PHE A 301 21.05 8.55 -12.81
CA PHE A 301 22.20 7.68 -12.99
C PHE A 301 22.72 7.26 -11.62
N GLY A 302 23.21 6.03 -11.51
CA GLY A 302 23.89 5.59 -10.30
C GLY A 302 24.80 4.39 -10.54
N VAL A 303 25.73 4.21 -9.61
CA VAL A 303 26.68 3.10 -9.58
C VAL A 303 26.64 2.48 -8.19
N VAL A 304 26.49 1.16 -8.14
CA VAL A 304 26.61 0.36 -6.93
C VAL A 304 27.78 -0.58 -7.11
N TRP A 305 28.78 -0.47 -6.24
CA TRP A 305 29.96 -1.33 -6.32
C TRP A 305 30.23 -1.97 -4.96
N ASN A 306 30.11 -3.30 -4.94
CA ASN A 306 30.54 -4.09 -3.79
C ASN A 306 32.01 -4.47 -3.98
N PHE A 307 32.89 -3.85 -3.18
CA PHE A 307 34.34 -4.09 -3.24
C PHE A 307 34.74 -5.46 -2.68
N PHE A 308 33.89 -6.05 -1.83
CA PHE A 308 34.13 -7.32 -1.17
C PHE A 308 32.96 -8.26 -1.48
N LEU A 309 33.29 -9.53 -1.72
CA LEU A 309 32.36 -10.66 -1.90
C LEU A 309 32.25 -11.43 -0.59
#